data_AF-A0A924YWZ4-F1
#
_entry.id   AF-A0A924YWZ4-F1
#
_cell.length_a   1.000
_cell.length_b   1.000
_cell.length_c   1.000
_cell.angle_alpha   90.00
_cell.angle_beta   90.00
_cell.angle_gamma   90.00
#
_symmetry.space_group_name_H-M   'P 1'
#
loop_
_entity.id
_entity.type
_entity.pdbx_description
1 polymer ?
#
loop_
_entity_poly.entity_id
_entity_poly.type
_entity_poly.pdbx_seq_one_letter_code
_entity_poly.pdbx_strand_id
1 'polypeptide(L)'
;GVYGRWHGAKEWKDITVDLGFVVSNDGLNFREPVHEWTFLKRGEDGAWDQGGLLQGQGFENVGDQTLIYYGAWDPRQKEAPRGGVGIATLPRDRFGDLVVETAGKGPGDYQLPAIQSEFITTAMPLKANTSHRFSVNADGLGTEAALKIELLGKDEKPLPGYSGKNAAVVRQSGFQTPIAWRGTNEVRDLPEQIHFRVTFEGKRSTDIRFSALYVSADPL
;
A
#
# COMPACT_ATOMS: atom_id res chain seq x y z
N GLY A 1 -5.81 10.54 -3.92
CA GLY A 1 -7.15 10.90 -4.41
C GLY A 1 -7.26 10.52 -5.88
N VAL A 2 -8.47 10.51 -6.42
CA VAL A 2 -8.69 10.34 -7.86
C VAL A 2 -8.86 11.71 -8.53
N TYR A 3 -8.66 11.76 -9.84
CA TYR A 3 -8.93 12.96 -10.64
C TYR A 3 -9.52 12.56 -11.99
N GLY A 4 -10.29 13.45 -12.62
CA GLY A 4 -10.83 13.21 -13.95
C GLY A 4 -9.73 13.28 -15.01
N ARG A 5 -9.42 12.14 -15.63
CA ARG A 5 -8.48 12.05 -16.75
C ARG A 5 -9.26 12.18 -18.06
N TRP A 6 -9.16 13.35 -18.67
CA TRP A 6 -9.83 13.67 -19.93
C TRP A 6 -9.01 13.16 -21.11
N HIS A 7 -9.60 12.26 -21.90
CA HIS A 7 -9.10 11.87 -23.20
C HIS A 7 -9.68 12.82 -24.24
N GLY A 8 -8.93 13.88 -24.52
CA GLY A 8 -9.36 14.94 -25.43
C GLY A 8 -9.46 14.48 -26.88
N ALA A 9 -10.37 15.10 -27.63
CA ALA A 9 -10.53 14.93 -29.06
C ALA A 9 -10.95 16.25 -29.70
N LYS A 10 -10.93 16.31 -31.05
CA LYS A 10 -11.37 17.51 -31.79
C LYS A 10 -12.86 17.79 -31.61
N GLU A 11 -13.67 16.74 -31.49
CA GLU A 11 -15.12 16.79 -31.42
C GLU A 11 -15.61 16.16 -30.12
N TRP A 12 -16.67 16.71 -29.53
CA TRP A 12 -17.24 16.22 -28.27
C TRP A 12 -17.63 14.74 -28.29
N LYS A 13 -18.10 14.25 -29.45
CA LYS A 13 -18.51 12.86 -29.64
C LYS A 13 -17.38 11.83 -29.40
N ASP A 14 -16.13 12.29 -29.42
CA ASP A 14 -14.93 11.46 -29.27
C ASP A 14 -14.21 11.71 -27.93
N ILE A 15 -14.71 12.64 -27.09
CA ILE A 15 -14.16 12.93 -25.77
C ILE A 15 -14.61 11.87 -24.78
N THR A 16 -13.70 11.40 -23.92
CA THR A 16 -14.06 10.49 -22.83
C THR A 16 -13.31 10.82 -21.54
N VAL A 17 -13.80 10.32 -20.41
CA VAL A 17 -13.20 10.59 -19.09
C VAL A 17 -13.03 9.30 -18.31
N ASP A 18 -11.79 8.98 -17.94
CA ASP A 18 -11.48 7.96 -16.95
C ASP A 18 -11.10 8.63 -15.62
N LEU A 19 -10.89 7.86 -14.56
CA LEU A 19 -10.27 8.39 -13.33
C LEU A 19 -8.79 7.99 -13.26
N GLY A 20 -7.94 8.99 -13.12
CA GLY A 20 -6.54 8.83 -12.75
C GLY A 20 -6.36 8.83 -11.23
N PHE A 21 -5.13 8.60 -10.77
CA PHE A 21 -4.79 8.52 -9.34
C PHE A 21 -3.60 9.40 -9.00
N VAL A 22 -3.72 10.14 -7.91
CA VAL A 22 -2.67 11.01 -7.37
C VAL A 22 -2.44 10.76 -5.89
N VAL A 23 -1.19 10.87 -5.47
CA VAL A 23 -0.76 10.77 -4.09
C VAL A 23 -0.17 12.10 -3.61
N SER A 24 -0.34 12.38 -2.32
CA SER A 24 0.26 13.52 -1.65
C SER A 24 0.66 13.12 -0.25
N ASN A 25 1.80 13.64 0.21
CA ASN A 25 2.32 13.42 1.55
C ASN A 25 2.05 14.62 2.48
N ASP A 26 1.63 15.76 1.94
CA ASP A 26 1.43 17.03 2.65
C ASP A 26 0.04 17.66 2.39
N GLY A 27 -0.76 17.07 1.50
CA GLY A 27 -2.06 17.60 1.07
C GLY A 27 -1.98 18.80 0.15
N LEU A 28 -0.78 19.24 -0.25
CA LEU A 28 -0.55 20.42 -1.08
C LEU A 28 0.08 20.04 -2.43
N ASN A 29 1.08 19.17 -2.41
CA ASN A 29 1.80 18.72 -3.58
C ASN A 29 1.29 17.33 -4.00
N PHE A 30 0.75 17.25 -5.21
CA PHE A 30 0.16 16.03 -5.77
C PHE A 30 1.01 15.53 -6.94
N ARG A 31 1.17 14.20 -7.03
CA ARG A 31 1.86 13.53 -8.13
C ARG A 31 1.16 12.22 -8.49
N GLU A 32 1.27 11.82 -9.75
CA GLU A 32 0.89 10.46 -10.14
C GLU A 32 1.98 9.46 -9.70
N PRO A 33 1.61 8.32 -9.10
CA PRO A 33 2.60 7.29 -8.78
C PRO A 33 3.13 6.57 -10.03
N VAL A 34 2.30 6.48 -11.07
CA VAL A 34 2.67 6.00 -12.40
C VAL A 34 2.11 7.01 -13.39
N HIS A 35 2.98 7.54 -14.25
CA HIS A 35 2.58 8.57 -15.22
C HIS A 35 1.47 8.04 -16.13
N GLU A 36 0.43 8.86 -16.31
CA GLU A 36 -0.66 8.57 -17.24
C GLU A 36 -1.32 7.20 -17.00
N TRP A 37 -1.38 6.77 -15.75
CA TRP A 37 -2.05 5.53 -15.39
C TRP A 37 -3.55 5.75 -15.19
N THR A 38 -4.35 4.96 -15.89
CA THR A 38 -5.80 4.90 -15.66
C THR A 38 -6.07 4.00 -14.47
N PHE A 39 -6.53 4.60 -13.37
CA PHE A 39 -6.85 3.90 -12.14
C PHE A 39 -8.24 3.25 -12.19
N LEU A 40 -9.25 3.98 -12.68
CA LEU A 40 -10.58 3.43 -12.96
C LEU A 40 -11.00 3.83 -14.38
N LYS A 41 -11.14 2.83 -15.24
CA LYS A 41 -11.61 3.01 -16.62
C LYS A 41 -13.13 3.10 -16.64
N ARG A 42 -13.68 3.97 -17.47
CA ARG A 42 -15.13 3.99 -17.77
C ARG A 42 -15.61 2.66 -18.36
N GLY A 43 -16.93 2.46 -18.33
CA GLY A 43 -17.58 1.34 -19.02
C GLY A 43 -17.44 1.40 -20.54
N GLU A 44 -17.51 0.25 -21.19
CA GLU A 44 -17.59 0.15 -22.65
C GLU A 44 -18.92 0.72 -23.16
N ASP A 45 -19.02 1.02 -24.47
CA ASP A 45 -20.24 1.58 -25.04
C ASP A 45 -21.45 0.65 -24.83
N GLY A 46 -22.56 1.23 -24.37
CA GLY A 46 -23.76 0.52 -23.93
C GLY A 46 -23.79 0.21 -22.42
N ALA A 47 -22.68 0.36 -21.70
CA ALA A 47 -22.68 0.29 -20.24
C ALA A 47 -23.33 1.55 -19.61
N TRP A 48 -23.77 1.42 -18.36
CA TRP A 48 -24.41 2.53 -17.63
C TRP A 48 -23.42 3.68 -17.33
N ASP A 49 -22.14 3.35 -17.16
CA ASP A 49 -21.03 4.26 -16.87
C ASP A 49 -20.11 4.49 -18.08
N GLN A 50 -20.69 4.41 -19.30
CA GLN A 50 -20.00 4.72 -20.54
C GLN A 50 -19.66 6.21 -20.68
N GLY A 51 -18.68 6.50 -21.54
CA GLY A 51 -18.28 7.86 -21.92
C GLY A 51 -17.45 8.60 -20.86
N GLY A 52 -17.86 8.58 -19.59
CA GLY A 52 -17.12 9.30 -18.56
C GLY A 52 -17.46 8.93 -17.13
N LEU A 53 -16.42 8.89 -16.30
CA LEU A 53 -16.54 8.75 -14.85
C LEU A 53 -16.37 10.10 -14.15
N LEU A 54 -17.18 10.33 -13.13
CA LEU A 54 -17.12 11.49 -12.26
C LEU A 54 -16.69 11.05 -10.86
N GLN A 55 -15.67 11.73 -10.33
CA GLN A 55 -15.21 11.46 -8.97
C GLN A 55 -16.34 11.68 -7.94
N GLY A 56 -16.54 10.70 -7.07
CA GLY A 56 -17.29 10.89 -5.82
C GLY A 56 -16.43 11.59 -4.76
N GLN A 57 -17.04 11.93 -3.63
CA GLN A 57 -16.34 12.55 -2.51
C GLN A 57 -15.58 11.49 -1.70
N GLY A 58 -14.25 11.58 -1.67
CA GLY A 58 -13.38 10.84 -0.75
C GLY A 58 -13.30 9.33 -0.98
N PHE A 59 -12.46 8.69 -0.17
CA PHE A 59 -12.39 7.23 -0.02
C PHE A 59 -12.99 6.87 1.32
N GLU A 60 -13.79 5.80 1.35
CA GLU A 60 -14.36 5.29 2.59
C GLU A 60 -13.69 3.95 2.95
N ASN A 61 -13.26 3.79 4.19
CA ASN A 61 -12.72 2.52 4.67
C ASN A 61 -13.77 1.79 5.49
N VAL A 62 -14.26 0.64 4.99
CA VAL A 62 -15.23 -0.21 5.69
C VAL A 62 -14.58 -1.58 5.90
N GLY A 63 -14.29 -1.91 7.16
CA GLY A 63 -13.56 -3.14 7.49
C GLY A 63 -12.18 -3.19 6.84
N ASP A 64 -11.95 -4.24 6.05
CA ASP A 64 -10.74 -4.52 5.29
C ASP A 64 -10.82 -4.05 3.82
N GLN A 65 -11.81 -3.20 3.49
CA GLN A 65 -11.97 -2.64 2.15
C GLN A 65 -11.88 -1.11 2.14
N THR A 66 -11.35 -0.57 1.04
CA THR A 66 -11.50 0.83 0.64
C THR A 66 -12.51 0.91 -0.49
N LEU A 67 -13.54 1.75 -0.31
CA LEU A 67 -14.62 2.01 -1.22
C LEU A 67 -14.40 3.36 -1.89
N ILE A 68 -14.56 3.38 -3.21
CA ILE A 68 -14.41 4.56 -4.05
C ILE A 68 -15.72 4.74 -4.81
N TYR A 69 -16.52 5.70 -4.37
CA TYR A 69 -17.76 6.05 -5.03
C TYR A 69 -17.48 6.89 -6.26
N TYR A 70 -18.21 6.62 -7.35
CA TYR A 70 -18.13 7.42 -8.57
C TYR A 70 -19.52 7.58 -9.20
N GLY A 71 -19.71 8.68 -9.90
CA GLY A 71 -20.85 8.89 -10.78
C GLY A 71 -20.46 8.66 -12.24
N ALA A 72 -21.45 8.65 -13.12
CA ALA A 72 -21.24 8.57 -14.55
C ALA A 72 -21.77 9.82 -15.26
N TRP A 73 -21.07 10.23 -16.31
CA TRP A 73 -21.54 11.21 -17.28
C TRP A 73 -20.85 10.97 -18.62
N ASP A 74 -21.64 10.71 -19.66
CA ASP A 74 -21.12 10.61 -21.02
C ASP A 74 -21.00 12.01 -21.66
N PRO A 75 -19.79 12.59 -21.78
CA PRO A 75 -19.60 13.91 -22.38
C PRO A 75 -19.87 13.94 -23.89
N ARG A 76 -20.00 12.78 -24.54
CA ARG A 76 -20.28 12.64 -25.97
C ARG A 76 -21.73 12.94 -26.31
N GLN A 77 -22.61 12.92 -25.31
CA GLN A 77 -24.05 13.09 -25.47
C GLN A 77 -24.56 14.28 -24.66
N LYS A 78 -25.24 15.21 -25.34
CA LYS A 78 -25.76 16.44 -24.71
C LYS A 78 -26.84 16.17 -23.65
N GLU A 79 -27.63 15.13 -23.84
CA GLU A 79 -28.75 14.73 -22.98
C GLU A 79 -28.52 13.36 -22.34
N ALA A 80 -27.26 13.00 -22.06
CA ALA A 80 -26.93 11.77 -21.37
C ALA A 80 -27.77 11.64 -20.09
N PRO A 81 -28.40 10.46 -19.83
CA PRO A 81 -29.08 10.21 -18.57
C PRO A 81 -28.13 10.51 -17.41
N ARG A 82 -28.51 11.46 -16.55
CA ARG A 82 -27.73 11.81 -15.37
C ARG A 82 -28.20 10.93 -14.22
N GLY A 83 -27.36 10.02 -13.75
CA GLY A 83 -27.69 9.17 -12.60
C GLY A 83 -26.83 7.93 -12.50
N GLY A 84 -26.93 7.26 -11.34
CA GLY A 84 -26.15 6.08 -11.00
C GLY A 84 -24.95 6.41 -10.11
N VAL A 85 -24.75 5.58 -9.10
CA VAL A 85 -23.58 5.61 -8.23
C VAL A 85 -22.94 4.23 -8.32
N GLY A 86 -21.70 4.19 -8.80
CA GLY A 86 -20.86 3.01 -8.81
C GLY A 86 -19.96 2.99 -7.58
N ILE A 87 -19.51 1.79 -7.21
CA ILE A 87 -18.51 1.59 -6.15
C ILE A 87 -17.40 0.73 -6.74
N ALA A 88 -16.19 1.28 -6.77
CA ALA A 88 -14.98 0.47 -6.94
C ALA A 88 -14.43 0.11 -5.55
N THR A 89 -14.02 -1.14 -5.37
CA THR A 89 -13.46 -1.62 -4.11
C THR A 89 -12.03 -2.09 -4.31
N LEU A 90 -11.17 -1.78 -3.35
CA LEU A 90 -9.86 -2.42 -3.20
C LEU A 90 -9.70 -2.92 -1.76
N PRO A 91 -8.82 -3.92 -1.51
CA PRO A 91 -8.45 -4.22 -0.14
C PRO A 91 -7.80 -2.99 0.51
N ARG A 92 -8.12 -2.77 1.78
CA ARG A 92 -7.73 -1.56 2.49
C ARG A 92 -6.21 -1.43 2.55
N ASP A 93 -5.75 -0.22 2.25
CA ASP A 93 -4.34 0.17 2.20
C ASP A 93 -3.51 -0.63 1.16
N ARG A 94 -4.14 -1.17 0.09
CA ARG A 94 -3.48 -1.84 -1.06
C ARG A 94 -3.41 -0.97 -2.32
N PHE A 95 -3.12 0.32 -2.16
CA PHE A 95 -2.89 1.21 -3.31
C PHE A 95 -1.51 1.04 -3.97
N GLY A 96 -0.58 0.36 -3.28
CA GLY A 96 0.74 0.01 -3.80
C GLY A 96 1.47 -0.93 -2.85
N ASP A 97 2.60 -1.46 -3.33
CA ASP A 97 3.43 -2.41 -2.61
C ASP A 97 4.92 -2.17 -2.83
N LEU A 98 5.71 -2.48 -1.79
CA LEU A 98 7.15 -2.70 -1.89
C LEU A 98 7.41 -4.16 -2.26
N VAL A 99 8.30 -4.36 -3.22
CA VAL A 99 8.62 -5.65 -3.84
C VAL A 99 10.12 -5.86 -3.90
N VAL A 100 10.53 -7.11 -4.08
CA VAL A 100 11.93 -7.44 -4.38
C VAL A 100 12.27 -6.97 -5.80
N GLU A 101 13.25 -6.09 -5.92
CA GLU A 101 13.86 -5.71 -7.19
C GLU A 101 14.92 -6.75 -7.59
N THR A 102 14.85 -7.26 -8.81
CA THR A 102 15.70 -8.36 -9.30
C THR A 102 16.74 -7.92 -10.32
N ALA A 103 16.71 -6.67 -10.79
CA ALA A 103 17.66 -6.14 -11.77
C ALA A 103 19.13 -6.29 -11.33
N GLY A 104 19.38 -6.19 -10.02
CA GLY A 104 20.71 -6.40 -9.42
C GLY A 104 21.14 -7.85 -9.28
N LYS A 105 20.33 -8.84 -9.70
CA LYS A 105 20.65 -10.27 -9.62
C LYS A 105 21.17 -10.79 -10.95
N GLY A 106 22.31 -11.48 -10.93
CA GLY A 106 22.89 -12.08 -12.12
C GLY A 106 24.42 -12.18 -12.08
N PRO A 107 25.06 -12.60 -13.18
CA PRO A 107 26.50 -12.83 -13.25
C PRO A 107 27.31 -11.61 -13.72
N GLY A 108 26.68 -10.48 -14.02
CA GLY A 108 27.36 -9.29 -14.55
C GLY A 108 28.15 -8.51 -13.50
N ASP A 109 29.02 -7.61 -13.95
CA ASP A 109 29.95 -6.83 -13.10
C ASP A 109 29.25 -5.93 -12.06
N TYR A 110 27.98 -5.58 -12.29
CA TYR A 110 27.14 -4.79 -11.38
C TYR A 110 25.98 -5.58 -10.79
N GLN A 111 26.08 -6.91 -10.82
CA GLN A 111 25.06 -7.83 -10.31
C GLN A 111 25.65 -8.75 -9.25
N LEU A 112 24.78 -9.22 -8.34
CA LEU A 112 25.13 -10.19 -7.32
C LEU A 112 24.48 -11.54 -7.64
N PRO A 113 25.18 -12.67 -7.41
CA PRO A 113 24.60 -14.01 -7.60
C PRO A 113 23.37 -14.26 -6.70
N ALA A 114 23.37 -13.66 -5.52
CA ALA A 114 22.27 -13.65 -4.58
C ALA A 114 22.01 -12.22 -4.11
N ILE A 115 20.74 -11.86 -4.00
CA ILE A 115 20.30 -10.56 -3.52
C ILE A 115 19.46 -10.76 -2.26
N GLN A 116 19.54 -9.78 -1.37
CA GLN A 116 18.65 -9.64 -0.23
C GLN A 116 18.01 -8.25 -0.34
N SER A 117 16.70 -8.19 -0.24
CA SER A 117 15.96 -6.92 -0.23
C SER A 117 15.49 -6.63 1.18
N GLU A 118 15.76 -5.41 1.63
CA GLU A 118 15.28 -4.90 2.90
C GLU A 118 15.06 -3.39 2.82
N PHE A 119 14.30 -2.87 3.78
CA PHE A 119 14.20 -1.45 4.02
C PHE A 119 14.24 -1.16 5.52
N ILE A 120 14.62 0.08 5.85
CA ILE A 120 14.54 0.63 7.20
C ILE A 120 13.57 1.80 7.18
N THR A 121 12.62 1.84 8.11
CA THR A 121 11.70 2.98 8.23
C THR A 121 12.42 4.21 8.79
N THR A 122 11.82 5.38 8.59
CA THR A 122 12.17 6.53 9.44
C THR A 122 11.90 6.22 10.92
N ALA A 123 12.47 7.03 11.81
CA ALA A 123 12.24 6.92 13.24
C ALA A 123 10.75 7.15 13.54
N MET A 124 10.12 6.19 14.20
CA MET A 124 8.73 6.26 14.63
C MET A 124 8.67 6.63 16.11
N PRO A 125 7.99 7.73 16.48
CA PRO A 125 7.81 8.07 17.88
C PRO A 125 6.83 7.10 18.53
N LEU A 126 7.17 6.64 19.73
CA LEU A 126 6.35 5.79 20.58
C LEU A 126 5.96 6.53 21.84
N LYS A 127 4.77 6.20 22.36
CA LYS A 127 4.33 6.68 23.67
C LYS A 127 5.09 5.93 24.77
N ALA A 128 5.77 6.66 25.65
CA ALA A 128 6.38 6.11 26.85
C ALA A 128 5.32 5.47 27.76
N ASN A 129 5.72 4.46 28.55
CA ASN A 129 4.84 3.77 29.51
C ASN A 129 3.51 3.30 28.91
N THR A 130 3.52 2.82 27.66
CA THR A 130 2.36 2.21 27.03
C THR A 130 2.74 0.89 26.41
N SER A 131 1.73 0.03 26.24
CA SER A 131 1.89 -1.22 25.53
C SER A 131 1.64 -1.01 24.05
N HIS A 132 2.54 -1.52 23.21
CA HIS A 132 2.44 -1.36 21.76
C HIS A 132 2.10 -2.68 21.10
N ARG A 133 1.23 -2.62 20.10
CA ARG A 133 0.94 -3.71 19.17
C ARG A 133 1.25 -3.26 17.76
N PHE A 134 1.81 -4.19 16.99
CA PHE A 134 2.26 -3.95 15.64
C PHE A 134 1.56 -4.91 14.69
N SER A 135 1.22 -4.42 13.50
CA SER A 135 0.61 -5.23 12.46
C SER A 135 1.14 -4.86 11.09
N VAL A 136 1.09 -5.81 10.16
CA VAL A 136 1.51 -5.62 8.77
C VAL A 136 0.39 -5.99 7.81
N ASN A 137 0.35 -5.22 6.74
CA ASN A 137 -0.44 -5.47 5.55
C ASN A 137 0.50 -5.97 4.47
N ALA A 138 0.45 -7.27 4.18
CA ALA A 138 1.24 -7.88 3.13
C ALA A 138 0.55 -9.08 2.51
N ASP A 139 0.88 -9.37 1.24
CA ASP A 139 0.40 -10.51 0.48
C ASP A 139 1.55 -11.33 -0.09
N GLY A 140 1.27 -12.55 -0.56
CA GLY A 140 2.27 -13.47 -1.12
C GLY A 140 3.14 -14.17 -0.07
N LEU A 141 2.80 -14.06 1.21
CA LEU A 141 3.53 -14.71 2.31
C LEU A 141 3.19 -16.19 2.46
N GLY A 142 4.16 -16.98 2.93
CA GLY A 142 4.04 -18.41 3.21
C GLY A 142 5.32 -19.03 3.79
N THR A 143 5.46 -20.34 3.61
CA THR A 143 6.64 -21.09 4.10
C THR A 143 7.93 -20.71 3.34
N GLU A 144 7.82 -20.33 2.07
CA GLU A 144 8.96 -19.94 1.22
C GLU A 144 9.05 -18.44 0.93
N ALA A 145 8.18 -17.62 1.53
CA ALA A 145 8.13 -16.18 1.38
C ALA A 145 7.74 -15.54 2.72
N ALA A 146 8.66 -14.84 3.38
CA ALA A 146 8.42 -14.27 4.70
C ALA A 146 8.96 -12.85 4.82
N LEU A 147 8.33 -12.08 5.70
CA LEU A 147 8.89 -10.83 6.18
C LEU A 147 9.54 -11.08 7.54
N LYS A 148 10.85 -10.88 7.62
CA LYS A 148 11.56 -10.80 8.89
C LYS A 148 11.56 -9.34 9.34
N ILE A 149 11.10 -9.08 10.56
CA ILE A 149 10.90 -7.74 11.09
C ILE A 149 11.69 -7.58 12.38
N GLU A 150 12.61 -6.62 12.38
CA GLU A 150 13.49 -6.29 13.50
C GLU A 150 13.20 -4.87 14.00
N LEU A 151 13.28 -4.68 15.31
CA LEU A 151 13.21 -3.34 15.91
C LEU A 151 14.62 -2.79 16.11
N LEU A 152 14.86 -1.57 15.68
CA LEU A 152 16.11 -0.85 15.89
C LEU A 152 15.86 0.33 16.83
N GLY A 153 16.87 0.69 17.63
CA GLY A 153 16.87 1.91 18.41
C GLY A 153 17.08 3.16 17.54
N LYS A 154 17.09 4.34 18.18
CA LYS A 154 17.29 5.64 17.52
C LYS A 154 18.59 5.79 16.72
N ASP A 155 19.58 4.95 17.01
CA ASP A 155 20.88 4.91 16.33
C ASP A 155 20.98 3.77 15.32
N GLU A 156 19.82 3.24 14.90
CA GLU A 156 19.66 2.09 13.99
C GLU A 156 20.35 0.81 14.47
N LYS A 157 20.72 0.74 15.76
CA LYS A 157 21.25 -0.48 16.35
C LYS A 157 20.11 -1.46 16.67
N PRO A 158 20.27 -2.76 16.36
CA PRO A 158 19.28 -3.76 16.69
C PRO A 158 18.96 -3.83 18.19
N LEU A 159 17.67 -3.84 18.55
CA LEU A 159 17.23 -4.06 19.92
C LEU A 159 17.34 -5.57 20.25
N PRO A 160 18.17 -5.98 21.22
CA PRO A 160 18.48 -7.41 21.43
C PRO A 160 17.26 -8.31 21.64
N GLY A 161 16.18 -7.80 22.25
CA GLY A 161 14.94 -8.54 22.51
C GLY A 161 14.03 -8.72 21.30
N TYR A 162 14.30 -8.04 20.18
CA TYR A 162 13.38 -7.89 19.04
C TYR A 162 14.06 -8.03 17.67
N SER A 163 15.32 -8.49 17.66
CA SER A 163 16.17 -8.51 16.48
C SER A 163 17.07 -9.75 16.44
N GLY A 164 17.74 -9.99 15.31
CA GLY A 164 18.54 -11.17 15.06
C GLY A 164 17.70 -12.44 15.20
N LYS A 165 18.10 -13.33 16.12
CA LYS A 165 17.34 -14.56 16.44
C LYS A 165 15.98 -14.30 17.11
N ASN A 166 15.79 -13.10 17.66
CA ASN A 166 14.56 -12.70 18.34
C ASN A 166 13.64 -11.87 17.42
N ALA A 167 13.99 -11.71 16.13
CA ALA A 167 13.17 -11.02 15.16
C ALA A 167 11.82 -11.71 14.98
N ALA A 168 10.79 -10.93 14.65
CA ALA A 168 9.51 -11.47 14.23
C ALA A 168 9.62 -12.00 12.80
N VAL A 169 8.92 -13.10 12.50
CA VAL A 169 8.85 -13.67 11.14
C VAL A 169 7.38 -13.84 10.78
N VAL A 170 6.91 -13.02 9.84
CA VAL A 170 5.52 -13.04 9.37
C VAL A 170 5.44 -13.88 8.10
N ARG A 171 4.61 -14.92 8.14
CA ARG A 171 4.36 -15.86 7.04
C ARG A 171 2.91 -15.88 6.56
N GLN A 172 2.04 -15.10 7.21
CA GLN A 172 0.62 -15.05 6.91
C GLN A 172 0.30 -13.76 6.17
N SER A 173 -0.25 -13.90 4.97
CA SER A 173 -0.81 -12.76 4.22
C SER A 173 -2.09 -12.27 4.90
N GLY A 174 -2.39 -10.97 4.80
CA GLY A 174 -3.66 -10.45 5.31
C GLY A 174 -3.71 -8.95 5.60
N PHE A 175 -4.85 -8.55 6.16
CA PHE A 175 -5.10 -7.21 6.68
C PHE A 175 -4.83 -7.19 8.19
N GLN A 176 -4.00 -6.24 8.61
CA GLN A 176 -3.54 -6.05 9.99
C GLN A 176 -3.06 -7.36 10.63
N THR A 177 -2.30 -8.16 9.89
CA THR A 177 -1.70 -9.39 10.42
C THR A 177 -0.77 -9.02 11.58
N PRO A 178 -0.98 -9.58 12.79
CA PRO A 178 -0.16 -9.24 13.95
C PRO A 178 1.31 -9.61 13.75
N ILE A 179 2.21 -8.74 14.21
CA ILE A 179 3.64 -9.03 14.27
C ILE A 179 3.97 -9.50 15.69
N ALA A 180 4.45 -10.74 15.78
CA ALA A 180 4.75 -11.40 17.05
C ALA A 180 6.26 -11.55 17.25
N TRP A 181 6.83 -10.91 18.28
CA TRP A 181 8.21 -11.17 18.70
C TRP A 181 8.19 -12.15 19.86
N ARG A 182 8.96 -13.24 19.78
CA ARG A 182 9.02 -14.27 20.84
C ARG A 182 7.64 -14.81 21.25
N GLY A 183 6.71 -14.88 20.30
CA GLY A 183 5.33 -15.35 20.51
C GLY A 183 4.39 -14.36 21.17
N THR A 184 4.83 -13.12 21.45
CA THR A 184 3.97 -12.04 21.96
C THR A 184 3.71 -10.98 20.89
N ASN A 185 2.44 -10.60 20.76
CA ASN A 185 1.99 -9.47 19.93
C ASN A 185 2.02 -8.14 20.69
N GLU A 186 2.31 -8.21 21.99
CA GLU A 186 2.34 -7.09 22.90
C GLU A 186 3.80 -6.81 23.28
N VAL A 187 4.22 -5.57 23.07
CA VAL A 187 5.60 -5.15 23.25
C VAL A 187 5.65 -3.96 24.20
N ARG A 188 6.49 -4.09 25.22
CA ARG A 188 6.67 -3.10 26.30
C ARG A 188 8.14 -2.68 26.37
N ASP A 189 8.37 -1.62 27.16
CA ASP A 189 9.70 -1.10 27.48
C ASP A 189 10.54 -0.76 26.24
N LEU A 190 9.88 -0.27 25.20
CA LEU A 190 10.54 0.23 24.00
C LEU A 190 11.09 1.65 24.22
N PRO A 191 12.19 2.01 23.55
CA PRO A 191 12.62 3.40 23.46
C PRO A 191 11.51 4.30 22.89
N GLU A 192 11.56 5.59 23.21
CA GLU A 192 10.61 6.59 22.68
C GLU A 192 10.65 6.74 21.16
N GLN A 193 11.72 6.26 20.51
CA GLN A 193 11.85 6.22 19.06
C GLN A 193 12.47 4.90 18.62
N ILE A 194 11.82 4.27 17.64
CA ILE A 194 12.30 3.03 17.04
C ILE A 194 12.29 3.12 15.52
N HIS A 195 13.07 2.27 14.87
CA HIS A 195 12.95 1.99 13.44
C HIS A 195 12.57 0.52 13.24
N PHE A 196 11.95 0.22 12.11
CA PHE A 196 11.75 -1.16 11.67
C PHE A 196 12.75 -1.45 10.56
N ARG A 197 13.52 -2.54 10.70
CA ARG A 197 14.16 -3.18 9.55
C ARG A 197 13.26 -4.33 9.11
N VAL A 198 12.90 -4.32 7.84
CA VAL A 198 12.05 -5.34 7.23
C VAL A 198 12.83 -6.00 6.10
N THR A 199 13.08 -7.29 6.24
CA THR A 199 13.85 -8.09 5.28
C THR A 199 12.92 -9.09 4.60
N PHE A 200 13.01 -9.18 3.27
CA PHE A 200 12.25 -10.09 2.43
C PHE A 200 13.01 -11.42 2.33
N GLU A 201 12.47 -12.47 2.93
CA GLU A 201 13.14 -13.76 3.08
C GLU A 201 12.42 -14.89 2.31
N GLY A 202 13.19 -15.92 1.99
CA GLY A 202 12.71 -17.15 1.37
C GLY A 202 12.92 -17.22 -0.15
N LYS A 203 12.77 -18.43 -0.71
CA LYS A 203 13.00 -18.70 -2.14
C LYS A 203 12.01 -18.01 -3.07
N ARG A 204 10.83 -17.67 -2.54
CA ARG A 204 9.72 -16.99 -3.22
C ARG A 204 9.54 -15.55 -2.73
N SER A 205 10.62 -14.91 -2.26
CA SER A 205 10.57 -13.53 -1.75
C SER A 205 10.06 -12.50 -2.78
N THR A 206 10.19 -12.79 -4.09
CA THR A 206 9.65 -11.96 -5.18
C THR A 206 8.13 -11.94 -5.25
N ASP A 207 7.45 -12.85 -4.56
CA ASP A 207 5.98 -12.89 -4.52
C ASP A 207 5.42 -11.98 -3.44
N ILE A 208 6.26 -11.54 -2.50
CA ILE A 208 5.87 -10.70 -1.38
C ILE A 208 5.45 -9.32 -1.88
N ARG A 209 4.29 -8.88 -1.40
CA ARG A 209 3.75 -7.53 -1.60
C ARG A 209 3.62 -6.88 -0.24
N PHE A 210 4.57 -6.05 0.18
CA PHE A 210 4.47 -5.32 1.44
C PHE A 210 3.73 -4.00 1.20
N SER A 211 2.62 -3.74 1.89
CA SER A 211 1.80 -2.55 1.63
C SER A 211 1.80 -1.54 2.76
N ALA A 212 1.71 -1.97 4.02
CA ALA A 212 1.74 -1.07 5.16
C ALA A 212 2.17 -1.74 6.46
N LEU A 213 2.67 -0.95 7.40
CA LEU A 213 2.98 -1.35 8.77
C LEU A 213 2.32 -0.35 9.74
N TYR A 214 1.73 -0.88 10.81
CA TYR A 214 0.97 -0.10 11.77
C TYR A 214 1.57 -0.26 13.17
N VAL A 215 1.43 0.83 13.93
CA VAL A 215 1.69 0.87 15.36
C VAL A 215 0.39 1.30 16.04
N SER A 216 -0.03 0.53 17.03
CA SER A 216 -1.14 0.87 17.91
C SER A 216 -0.65 0.84 19.34
N ALA A 217 -1.17 1.74 20.16
CA ALA A 217 -0.80 1.87 21.56
C ALA A 217 -2.06 1.76 22.41
N ASP A 218 -2.07 0.79 23.31
CA ASP A 218 -3.11 0.63 24.33
C ASP A 218 -2.62 1.33 25.61
N PRO A 219 -3.47 2.10 26.32
CA PRO A 219 -3.16 2.56 27.67
C PRO A 219 -2.83 1.36 28.58
N LEU A 220 -1.80 1.49 29.42
CA LEU A 220 -1.51 0.51 30.48
C LEU A 220 -2.58 0.53 31.57
#